data_AF-A0A538I411-F1
#
_entry.id   AF-A0A538I411-F1
#
_cell.length_a   1.000
_cell.length_b   1.000
_cell.length_c   1.000
_cell.angle_alpha   90.00
_cell.angle_beta   90.00
_cell.angle_gamma   90.00
#
_symmetry.space_group_name_H-M   'P 1'
#
loop_
_entity.id
_entity.type
_entity.pdbx_description
1 polymer ?
#
loop_
_entity_poly.entity_id
_entity_poly.type
_entity_poly.pdbx_seq_one_letter_code
_entity_poly.pdbx_strand_id
1 'polypeptide(L)' 'ELFTRTGDYELGVHVLPKHLDEKVARLHVEALGARLTELTPEQAAYLGVPVEGPFKSDQYRY' A
#
# COMPACT_ATOMS: atom_id res chain seq x y z
N GLU A 1 -11.97 3.79 7.93
CA GLU A 1 -12.73 3.68 6.66
C GLU A 1 -14.23 3.69 6.90
N LEU A 2 -14.93 2.57 7.04
CA LEU A 2 -16.41 2.58 7.03
C LEU A 2 -17.05 3.40 8.15
N PHE A 3 -16.62 3.26 9.42
CA PHE A 3 -17.23 4.03 10.53
C PHE A 3 -17.05 5.55 10.41
N THR A 4 -15.92 5.98 9.84
CA THR A 4 -15.50 7.39 9.81
C THR A 4 -15.82 8.10 8.49
N ARG A 5 -16.08 7.33 7.41
CA ARG A 5 -16.24 7.83 6.03
C ARG A 5 -17.38 7.13 5.30
N THR A 6 -18.47 6.81 6.00
CA THR A 6 -19.62 6.10 5.42
C THR A 6 -20.17 6.75 4.14
N GLY A 7 -20.16 8.08 4.05
CA GLY A 7 -20.66 8.83 2.89
C GLY A 7 -19.84 8.69 1.61
N ASP A 8 -18.60 8.19 1.70
CA ASP A 8 -17.72 8.00 0.54
C ASP A 8 -17.93 6.64 -0.15
N TYR A 9 -18.81 5.80 0.41
CA TYR A 9 -19.07 4.44 -0.08
C TYR A 9 -20.53 4.27 -0.48
N GLU A 10 -20.74 3.97 -1.75
CA GLU A 10 -22.05 3.51 -2.23
C GLU A 10 -22.36 2.09 -1.72
N LEU A 11 -23.63 1.70 -1.81
CA LEU A 11 -24.06 0.36 -1.40
C LEU A 11 -23.45 -0.69 -2.36
N GLY A 12 -22.52 -1.49 -1.85
CA GLY A 12 -21.78 -2.44 -2.68
C GLY A 12 -20.61 -3.09 -1.92
N VAL A 13 -19.82 -3.88 -2.64
CA VAL A 13 -18.61 -4.51 -2.10
C VAL A 13 -17.41 -3.65 -2.47
N HIS A 14 -16.66 -3.24 -1.45
CA HIS A 14 -15.48 -2.40 -1.59
C HIS A 14 -14.23 -3.15 -1.13
N VAL A 15 -13.11 -2.87 -1.77
CA VAL A 15 -11.79 -3.35 -1.36
C VAL A 15 -11.01 -2.21 -0.73
N LEU A 16 -10.15 -2.52 0.25
CA LEU A 16 -9.28 -1.50 0.83
C LEU A 16 -8.27 -1.02 -0.21
N PRO A 17 -7.89 0.27 -0.18
CA PRO A 17 -6.85 0.80 -1.06
C PRO A 17 -5.49 0.17 -0.73
N LYS A 18 -4.67 -0.08 -1.76
CA LYS A 18 -3.39 -0.80 -1.64
C LYS A 18 -2.41 -0.24 -0.61
N HIS A 19 -2.40 1.07 -0.37
CA HIS A 19 -1.52 1.66 0.65
C HIS A 19 -1.83 1.16 2.08
N LEU A 20 -3.09 0.79 2.37
CA LEU A 20 -3.46 0.18 3.65
C LEU A 20 -3.00 -1.28 3.72
N ASP A 21 -3.08 -2.01 2.62
CA ASP A 21 -2.54 -3.38 2.54
C ASP A 21 -1.01 -3.39 2.74
N GLU A 22 -0.29 -2.48 2.09
CA GLU A 22 1.15 -2.32 2.27
C GLU A 22 1.53 -1.92 3.70
N LYS A 23 0.72 -1.09 4.35
CA LYS A 23 0.90 -0.74 5.77
C LYS A 23 0.76 -1.97 6.67
N VAL A 24 -0.22 -2.83 6.43
CA VAL A 24 -0.39 -4.09 7.18
C VAL A 24 0.81 -5.00 6.95
N ALA A 25 1.26 -5.17 5.71
CA ALA A 25 2.42 -6.00 5.40
C ALA A 25 3.69 -5.49 6.12
N ARG A 26 3.94 -4.17 6.12
CA ARG A 26 5.11 -3.56 6.78
C ARG A 26 5.20 -3.93 8.26
N LEU A 27 4.08 -3.89 8.99
CA LEU A 27 4.02 -4.26 10.42
C LEU A 27 4.36 -5.73 10.66
N HIS A 28 3.95 -6.63 9.76
CA HIS A 28 4.20 -8.07 9.92
C HIS A 28 5.63 -8.46 9.52
N VAL A 29 6.17 -7.83 8.48
CA VAL A 29 7.54 -8.09 7.99
C VAL A 29 8.57 -7.74 9.06
N GLU A 30 8.39 -6.61 9.76
CA GLU A 30 9.25 -6.22 10.88
C GLU A 30 9.16 -7.23 12.04
N ALA A 31 7.95 -7.68 12.38
CA ALA A 31 7.74 -8.69 13.44
C ALA A 31 8.40 -10.04 13.13
N LEU A 32 8.57 -10.39 11.85
CA LEU A 32 9.27 -11.60 11.40
C LEU A 32 10.79 -11.41 11.29
N GLY A 33 11.32 -10.23 11.64
CA GLY A 33 12.75 -9.93 11.59
C GLY A 33 13.31 -9.71 10.19
N ALA A 34 12.45 -9.58 9.18
CA ALA A 34 12.86 -9.27 7.81
C ALA A 34 13.11 -7.76 7.66
N ARG A 35 14.14 -7.40 6.87
CA ARG A 35 14.49 -5.99 6.60
C ARG A 35 14.01 -5.60 5.22
N LEU A 36 13.23 -4.52 5.15
CA LEU A 36 12.83 -3.91 3.88
C LEU A 36 13.94 -3.01 3.35
N THR A 37 14.17 -3.05 2.05
CA THR A 37 15.04 -2.09 1.37
C THR A 37 14.24 -0.83 1.07
N GLU A 38 14.82 0.33 1.40
CA GLU A 38 14.25 1.64 1.06
C GLU A 38 14.77 2.09 -0.31
N LEU A 39 13.85 2.53 -1.17
CA LEU A 39 14.21 3.08 -2.48
C LEU A 39 14.83 4.46 -2.32
N THR A 40 15.90 4.74 -3.07
CA THR A 40 16.37 6.13 -3.22
C THR A 40 15.39 6.94 -4.07
N PRO A 41 15.38 8.28 -3.96
CA PRO A 41 14.53 9.12 -4.82
C PRO A 41 14.74 8.87 -6.32
N GLU A 42 15.97 8.59 -6.72
CA GLU A 42 16.31 8.28 -8.12
C GLU A 42 15.73 6.94 -8.58
N GLN A 43 15.79 5.91 -7.73
CA GLN A 43 15.19 4.59 -8.02
C GLN A 43 13.67 4.67 -8.09
N ALA A 44 13.05 5.41 -7.16
CA ALA A 44 11.61 5.63 -7.15
C ALA A 44 11.14 6.37 -8.42
N ALA A 45 11.85 7.42 -8.82
CA ALA A 45 11.60 8.14 -10.08
C ALA A 45 11.78 7.24 -11.31
N TYR A 46 12.82 6.40 -11.32
CA TYR A 46 13.06 5.44 -12.41
C TYR A 46 11.92 4.43 -12.56
N LEU A 47 11.37 3.95 -11.44
CA LEU A 47 10.26 2.99 -11.41
C LEU A 47 8.88 3.65 -11.59
N GLY A 48 8.81 4.99 -11.51
CA GLY A 48 7.55 5.72 -11.58
C GLY A 48 6.63 5.49 -10.38
N VAL A 49 7.19 5.18 -9.21
CA VAL A 49 6.44 4.94 -7.96
C VAL A 49 6.92 5.89 -6.85
N PRO A 50 6.09 6.23 -5.85
CA PRO A 50 6.55 6.97 -4.68
C PRO A 50 7.51 6.13 -3.83
N VAL A 51 8.43 6.79 -3.10
CA VAL A 51 9.37 6.12 -2.17
C VAL A 51 8.63 5.32 -1.09
N GLU A 52 7.47 5.82 -0.65
CA GLU A 52 6.64 5.18 0.38
C GLU A 52 5.55 4.24 -0.18
N GLY A 53 5.48 4.10 -1.50
CA GLY A 53 4.43 3.36 -2.19
C GLY A 53 3.16 4.18 -2.48
N PRO A 54 2.09 3.56 -3.03
CA PRO A 54 2.01 2.14 -3.36
C PRO A 54 3.02 1.73 -4.42
N PHE A 55 3.70 0.62 -4.21
CA PHE A 55 4.73 0.12 -5.12
C PHE A 55 4.14 -0.68 -6.29
N LYS A 56 2.90 -1.15 -6.10
CA LYS A 56 2.01 -1.96 -6.95
C LYS A 56 1.03 -1.12 -7.79
N SER A 57 0.83 -1.42 -9.08
CA SER A 57 -0.39 -1.00 -9.78
C SER A 57 -1.61 -1.82 -9.35
N ASP A 58 -2.82 -1.30 -9.58
CA ASP A 58 -4.07 -1.95 -9.15
C ASP A 58 -4.30 -3.35 -9.73
N GLN A 59 -3.85 -3.57 -10.97
CA GLN A 59 -3.99 -4.84 -11.68
C GLN A 59 -2.95 -5.90 -11.26
N TYR A 60 -1.99 -5.52 -10.44
CA TYR A 60 -0.93 -6.40 -9.99
C TYR A 60 -1.48 -7.46 -9.03
N ARG A 61 -1.16 -8.73 -9.30
CA ARG A 61 -1.76 -9.87 -8.60
C ARG A 61 -1.13 -10.16 -7.23
N TYR A 62 0.12 -9.73 -6.97
CA TYR A 62 0.81 -9.76 -5.66
C TYR A 62 2.04 -8.88 -5.62
#